data_AF-A0AAQ1TXW5-F1
#
_entry.id   AF-A0AAQ1TXW5-F1
#
_cell.length_a   1.000
_cell.length_b   1.000
_cell.length_c   1.000
_cell.angle_alpha   90.00
_cell.angle_beta   90.00
_cell.angle_gamma   90.00
#
_symmetry.space_group_name_H-M   'P 1'
#
loop_
_entity.id
_entity.type
_entity.pdbx_description
1 polymer ?
#
loop_
_entity_poly.entity_id
_entity_poly.type
_entity_poly.pdbx_seq_one_letter_code
_entity_poly.pdbx_strand_id
1 'polypeptide(L)'
;MTTLITPHNRRMNNKWRWEAKCLGDDPAKYDLDNRTSNKAATARELCAGCPVKRECATDALQREAWGTVRAGVWLPGNGLMNYQQQNYIDVLKRVAAGEDA
;
A
#
# COMPACT_ATOMS: atom_id res chain seq x y z
N MET A 1 -3.43 -10.06 32.35
CA MET A 1 -4.45 -10.33 31.31
C MET A 1 -3.72 -10.55 30.00
N THR A 2 -3.59 -11.80 29.57
CA THR A 2 -2.75 -12.18 28.42
C THR A 2 -3.66 -12.27 27.20
N THR A 3 -3.61 -11.25 26.34
CA THR A 3 -4.39 -11.26 25.10
C THR A 3 -3.74 -12.22 24.11
N LEU A 4 -4.40 -13.35 23.90
CA LEU A 4 -4.09 -14.34 22.87
C LEU A 4 -4.25 -13.67 21.49
N ILE A 5 -3.14 -13.47 20.79
CA ILE A 5 -3.14 -13.04 19.39
C ILE A 5 -3.44 -14.28 18.56
N THR A 6 -4.69 -14.47 18.14
CA THR A 6 -5.07 -15.59 17.27
C THR A 6 -4.61 -15.32 15.84
N PRO A 7 -3.74 -16.17 15.24
CA PRO A 7 -3.32 -16.02 13.86
C PRO A 7 -4.30 -16.74 12.90
N HIS A 8 -5.55 -16.29 12.80
CA HIS A 8 -6.53 -16.92 11.88
C HIS A 8 -7.49 -15.92 11.23
N ASN A 9 -7.08 -15.34 10.10
CA ASN A 9 -7.99 -15.09 8.98
C ASN A 9 -7.20 -14.89 7.66
N ARG A 10 -6.65 -16.01 7.16
CA ARG A 10 -5.88 -16.09 5.90
C ARG A 10 -6.72 -15.87 4.62
N ARG A 11 -7.98 -15.41 4.78
CA ARG A 11 -8.82 -14.77 3.78
C ARG A 11 -9.31 -13.46 4.39
N MET A 12 -8.47 -12.42 4.40
CA MET A 12 -8.95 -11.07 4.68
C MET A 12 -10.15 -10.82 3.79
N ASN A 13 -11.32 -10.71 4.42
CA ASN A 13 -12.56 -10.33 3.79
C ASN A 13 -12.23 -9.09 2.94
N ASN A 14 -12.34 -9.17 1.61
CA ASN A 14 -12.04 -8.05 0.70
C ASN A 14 -12.94 -6.82 0.95
N LYS A 15 -13.74 -6.85 2.03
CA LYS A 15 -14.61 -5.77 2.51
C LYS A 15 -13.88 -4.46 2.71
N TRP A 16 -12.63 -4.49 3.16
CA TRP A 16 -11.81 -3.28 3.32
C TRP A 16 -11.70 -2.49 2.00
N ARG A 17 -11.76 -3.16 0.83
CA ARG A 17 -11.71 -2.47 -0.47
C ARG A 17 -12.93 -1.58 -0.68
N TRP A 18 -14.08 -1.94 -0.11
CA TRP A 18 -15.31 -1.13 -0.16
C TRP A 18 -15.28 0.07 0.77
N GLU A 19 -14.35 0.09 1.73
CA GLU A 19 -14.14 1.19 2.68
C GLU A 19 -12.97 2.09 2.25
N ALA A 20 -12.29 1.75 1.14
CA ALA A 20 -11.19 2.53 0.63
C ALA A 20 -11.68 3.90 0.13
N LYS A 21 -10.99 4.97 0.57
CA LYS A 21 -11.26 6.34 0.09
C LYS A 21 -11.18 6.44 -1.44
N CYS A 22 -10.26 5.68 -2.04
CA CYS A 22 -10.06 5.65 -3.48
C CYS A 22 -11.07 4.80 -4.26
N LEU A 23 -12.08 4.23 -3.59
CA LEU A 23 -13.11 3.45 -4.26
C LEU A 23 -13.87 4.34 -5.25
N GLY A 24 -13.88 3.93 -6.53
CA GLY A 24 -14.55 4.67 -7.61
C GLY A 24 -13.70 5.79 -8.23
N ASP A 25 -12.48 6.04 -7.74
CA ASP A 25 -11.53 6.92 -8.43
C ASP A 25 -11.01 6.27 -9.73
N ASP A 26 -10.56 7.13 -10.65
CA ASP A 26 -9.84 6.71 -11.85
C ASP A 26 -8.53 6.00 -11.46
N PRO A 27 -8.33 4.72 -11.85
CA PRO A 27 -7.09 3.97 -11.59
C PRO A 27 -5.83 4.67 -12.10
N ALA A 28 -5.93 5.46 -13.18
CA ALA A 28 -4.79 6.17 -13.76
C ALA A 28 -4.17 7.21 -12.81
N LYS A 29 -4.92 7.69 -11.80
CA LYS A 29 -4.38 8.58 -10.75
C LYS A 29 -3.31 7.91 -9.88
N TYR A 30 -3.32 6.59 -9.81
CA TYR A 30 -2.41 5.81 -8.97
C TYR A 30 -1.25 5.18 -9.76
N ASP A 31 -1.26 5.31 -11.08
CA ASP A 31 -0.13 4.99 -11.96
C ASP A 31 0.67 6.26 -12.23
N LEU A 32 1.60 6.57 -11.32
CA LEU A 32 2.41 7.77 -11.41
C LEU A 32 3.41 7.61 -12.55
N ASP A 33 3.18 8.28 -13.67
CA ASP A 33 4.10 8.37 -14.80
C ASP A 33 5.38 9.18 -14.43
N ASN A 34 6.43 9.05 -15.23
CA ASN A 34 7.74 9.70 -15.09
C ASN A 34 7.67 11.24 -15.01
N ARG A 35 6.58 11.86 -15.47
CA ARG A 35 6.33 13.30 -15.31
C ARG A 35 6.06 13.72 -13.86
N THR A 36 5.76 12.79 -12.96
CA THR A 36 5.55 13.08 -11.53
C THR A 36 6.89 13.25 -10.82
N SER A 37 7.31 14.49 -10.57
CA SER A 37 8.62 14.79 -9.98
C SER A 37 8.80 14.30 -8.54
N ASN A 38 7.74 14.25 -7.74
CA ASN A 38 7.77 13.75 -6.37
C ASN A 38 6.72 12.67 -6.12
N LYS A 39 6.99 11.47 -6.65
CA LYS A 39 6.08 10.32 -6.54
C LYS A 39 5.80 9.91 -5.09
N ALA A 40 6.78 10.06 -4.20
CA ALA A 40 6.64 9.70 -2.79
C ALA A 40 5.67 10.65 -2.06
N ALA A 41 5.78 11.97 -2.26
CA ALA A 41 4.82 12.92 -1.70
C ALA A 41 3.41 12.72 -2.31
N THR A 42 3.35 12.59 -3.63
CA THR A 42 2.08 12.38 -4.36
C THR A 42 1.35 11.13 -3.85
N ALA A 43 2.07 10.03 -3.65
CA ALA A 43 1.50 8.79 -3.11
C ALA A 43 0.90 9.00 -1.71
N ARG A 44 1.61 9.70 -0.82
CA ARG A 44 1.12 10.01 0.53
C ARG A 44 -0.15 10.85 0.49
N GLU A 45 -0.19 11.87 -0.37
CA GLU A 45 -1.34 12.76 -0.54
C GLU A 45 -2.56 12.01 -1.09
N LEU A 46 -2.38 11.19 -2.12
CA LEU A 46 -3.44 10.36 -2.70
C LEU A 46 -4.11 9.45 -1.65
N CYS A 47 -3.33 8.94 -0.71
CA CYS A 47 -3.83 8.05 0.34
C CYS A 47 -4.08 8.75 1.69
N ALA A 48 -3.93 10.08 1.79
CA ALA A 48 -4.14 10.81 3.04
C ALA A 48 -5.60 10.65 3.53
N GLY A 49 -5.76 10.26 4.80
CA GLY A 49 -7.05 9.99 5.42
C GLY A 49 -7.75 8.69 4.98
N CYS A 50 -7.10 7.83 4.17
CA CYS A 50 -7.70 6.55 3.80
C CYS A 50 -7.75 5.59 5.02
N PRO A 51 -8.92 5.06 5.41
CA PRO A 51 -9.05 4.28 6.64
C PRO A 51 -8.44 2.87 6.56
N VAL A 52 -8.19 2.38 5.35
CA VAL A 52 -7.78 0.98 5.08
C VAL A 52 -6.32 0.86 4.64
N LYS A 53 -5.45 1.80 5.03
CA LYS A 53 -4.02 1.76 4.65
C LYS A 53 -3.34 0.46 5.09
N ARG A 54 -3.68 -0.07 6.26
CA ARG A 54 -3.07 -1.28 6.84
C ARG A 54 -3.37 -2.52 6.01
N GLU A 55 -4.64 -2.69 5.65
CA GLU A 55 -5.13 -3.78 4.81
C GLU A 55 -4.59 -3.63 3.39
N CYS A 56 -4.57 -2.40 2.85
CA CYS A 56 -4.00 -2.12 1.54
C CYS A 56 -2.50 -2.45 1.47
N ALA A 57 -1.74 -2.15 2.52
CA ALA A 57 -0.32 -2.49 2.59
C ALA A 57 -0.11 -4.00 2.69
N THR A 58 -0.94 -4.69 3.49
CA THR A 58 -0.90 -6.15 3.60
C THR A 58 -1.21 -6.82 2.25
N ASP A 59 -2.20 -6.32 1.52
CA ASP A 59 -2.56 -6.80 0.18
C ASP A 59 -1.43 -6.55 -0.83
N ALA A 60 -0.79 -5.38 -0.77
CA ALA A 60 0.35 -5.04 -1.63
C ALA A 60 1.61 -5.87 -1.35
N LEU A 61 1.79 -6.40 -0.13
CA LEU A 61 2.85 -7.35 0.18
C LEU A 61 2.59 -8.75 -0.41
N GLN A 62 1.33 -9.11 -0.63
CA GLN A 62 0.93 -10.44 -1.12
C GLN A 62 0.77 -10.49 -2.64
N ARG A 63 0.56 -9.33 -3.28
CA ARG A 63 0.31 -9.20 -4.71
C ARG A 63 1.42 -8.37 -5.33
N GLU A 64 1.87 -8.72 -6.53
CA GLU A 64 2.87 -7.97 -7.29
C GLU A 64 2.30 -6.61 -7.77
N ALA A 65 2.04 -5.69 -6.85
CA ALA A 65 1.38 -4.41 -7.09
C ALA A 65 2.32 -3.31 -7.62
N TRP A 66 3.43 -3.71 -8.23
CA TRP A 66 4.46 -2.82 -8.77
C TRP A 66 3.91 -1.92 -9.88
N GLY A 67 4.44 -0.71 -9.99
CA GLY A 67 3.99 0.31 -10.93
C GLY A 67 2.78 1.13 -10.46
N THR A 68 2.32 0.97 -9.22
CA THR A 68 1.16 1.71 -8.70
C THR A 68 1.36 2.23 -7.28
N VAL A 69 0.59 3.24 -6.90
CA VAL A 69 0.48 3.71 -5.51
C VAL A 69 -0.37 2.73 -4.71
N ARG A 70 0.17 2.25 -3.59
CA ARG A 70 -0.52 1.40 -2.61
C ARG A 70 -0.25 1.88 -1.20
N ALA A 71 -1.29 2.02 -0.40
CA ALA A 71 -1.20 2.41 1.01
C ALA A 71 -0.39 3.70 1.28
N GLY A 72 -0.33 4.62 0.31
CA GLY A 72 0.46 5.85 0.40
C GLY A 72 1.90 5.72 -0.08
N VAL A 73 2.28 4.57 -0.62
CA VAL A 73 3.62 4.25 -1.11
C VAL A 73 3.59 4.10 -2.62
N TRP A 74 4.48 4.80 -3.32
CA TRP A 74 4.74 4.53 -4.73
C TRP A 74 5.59 3.26 -4.85
N LEU A 75 5.07 2.23 -5.52
CA LEU A 75 5.80 1.01 -5.81
C LEU A 75 6.34 1.11 -7.25
N PRO A 76 7.66 1.31 -7.46
CA PRO A 76 8.18 1.46 -8.81
C PRO A 76 7.99 0.18 -9.62
N GLY A 77 7.63 0.31 -10.89
CA GLY A 77 7.46 -0.82 -11.81
C GLY A 77 8.79 -1.47 -12.23
N ASN A 78 8.75 -2.20 -13.34
CA ASN A 78 9.89 -2.95 -13.88
C ASN A 78 11.18 -2.12 -13.93
N GLY A 79 12.30 -2.73 -13.51
CA GLY A 79 13.63 -2.11 -13.55
C GLY A 79 14.32 -1.90 -12.19
N LEU A 80 13.65 -2.21 -11.08
CA LEU A 80 14.30 -2.24 -9.76
C LEU A 80 15.16 -3.50 -9.58
N MET A 81 16.37 -3.31 -9.06
CA MET A 81 17.17 -4.40 -8.51
C MET A 81 16.55 -4.92 -7.20
N ASN A 82 16.78 -6.20 -6.86
CA ASN A 82 16.19 -6.86 -5.68
C ASN A 82 16.39 -6.09 -4.36
N TYR A 83 17.54 -5.43 -4.17
CA TYR A 83 17.80 -4.65 -2.95
C TYR A 83 16.91 -3.41 -2.84
N GLN A 84 16.56 -2.77 -3.96
CA GLN A 84 15.70 -1.59 -3.98
C GLN A 84 14.27 -1.97 -3.63
N GLN A 85 13.81 -3.16 -4.07
CA GLN A 85 12.50 -3.70 -3.71
C GLN A 85 12.36 -3.90 -2.20
N GLN A 86 13.41 -4.34 -1.50
CA GLN A 86 13.37 -4.56 -0.05
C GLN A 86 13.04 -3.28 0.74
N ASN A 87 13.51 -2.12 0.29
CA ASN A 87 13.18 -0.85 0.94
C ASN A 87 11.67 -0.56 0.89
N TYR A 88 11.01 -0.83 -0.24
CA TYR A 88 9.56 -0.63 -0.37
C TYR A 88 8.77 -1.67 0.43
N ILE A 89 9.24 -2.91 0.46
CA ILE A 89 8.64 -3.97 1.28
C ILE A 89 8.72 -3.63 2.77
N ASP A 90 9.84 -3.07 3.24
CA ASP A 90 9.98 -2.61 4.62
C ASP A 90 8.97 -1.51 4.97
N VAL A 91 8.84 -0.50 4.09
CA VAL A 91 7.83 0.56 4.26
C VAL A 91 6.42 -0.03 4.31
N LEU A 92 6.07 -0.95 3.42
CA LEU A 92 4.75 -1.60 3.43
C LEU A 92 4.51 -2.43 4.72
N LYS A 93 5.53 -3.09 5.26
CA LYS A 93 5.42 -3.81 6.54
C LYS A 93 5.11 -2.88 7.70
N ARG A 94 5.76 -1.72 7.74
CA ARG A 94 5.50 -0.67 8.74
C ARG A 94 4.07 -0.13 8.65
N VAL A 95 3.59 0.17 7.44
CA VAL A 95 2.20 0.58 7.23
C VAL A 95 1.20 -0.51 7.62
N ALA A 96 1.48 -1.77 7.27
CA ALA A 96 0.64 -2.90 7.68
C ALA A 96 0.57 -3.06 9.21
N ALA A 97 1.67 -2.78 9.91
CA ALA A 97 1.72 -2.74 11.38
C ALA A 97 0.94 -1.56 11.99
N GLY A 98 0.60 -0.54 11.19
CA GLY A 98 -0.13 0.65 11.63
C GLY A 98 0.76 1.86 11.90
N GLU A 99 2.01 1.83 11.44
CA GLU A 99 2.91 2.98 11.49
C GLU A 99 2.64 3.93 10.31
N ASP A 100 2.83 5.23 10.53
CA ASP A 100 2.74 6.24 9.47
C ASP A 100 3.93 6.12 8.49
N ALA A 101 3.66 6.23 7.18
CA ALA A 101 4.64 6.18 6.09
C ALA A 101 4.97 7.53 5.45
#